data_AF-A0A4W5JQN8-F1
#
_entry.id   AF-A0A4W5JQN8-F1
#
_cell.length_a   1.000
_cell.length_b   1.000
_cell.length_c   1.000
_cell.angle_alpha   90.00
_cell.angle_beta   90.00
_cell.angle_gamma   90.00
#
_symmetry.space_group_name_H-M   'P 1'
#
loop_
_entity.id
_entity.type
_entity.pdbx_description
1 polymer ?
#
loop_
_entity_poly.entity_id
_entity_poly.type
_entity_poly.pdbx_seq_one_letter_code
_entity_poly.pdbx_strand_id
1 'polypeptide(L)'
;RHWNCDTLLCLVGEAFDDHSDGVCGAVVNVRMKGDKLAIWTTDYENKEAITHTGRGWKERLGVPHKVIIGYQSHADTATKSGSTTKNMFVV
;
A
#
# COMPACT_ATOMS: atom_id res chain seq x y z
N ARG A 1 18.82 -2.02 -0.16
CA ARG A 1 17.95 -0.88 0.25
C ARG A 1 16.95 -1.42 1.27
N HIS A 2 16.89 -0.84 2.48
CA HIS A 2 16.04 -1.29 3.58
C HIS A 2 14.67 -0.60 3.51
N TRP A 3 13.85 -1.02 2.56
CA TRP A 3 12.51 -0.48 2.34
C TRP A 3 11.61 -0.56 3.61
N ASN A 4 11.92 -1.49 4.52
CA ASN A 4 11.25 -1.67 5.81
C ASN A 4 11.31 -0.39 6.66
N CYS A 5 12.51 0.21 6.78
CA CYS A 5 12.70 1.45 7.52
C CYS A 5 12.07 2.64 6.80
N ASP A 6 12.23 2.73 5.47
CA ASP A 6 11.71 3.85 4.68
C ASP A 6 10.18 3.95 4.74
N THR A 7 9.49 2.80 4.79
CA THR A 7 8.02 2.75 4.93
C THR A 7 7.56 3.14 6.32
N LEU A 8 8.26 2.67 7.35
CA LEU A 8 7.97 3.05 8.74
C LEU A 8 8.16 4.57 8.93
N LEU A 9 9.22 5.13 8.34
CA LEU A 9 9.49 6.56 8.37
C LEU A 9 8.43 7.39 7.62
N CYS A 10 7.96 6.91 6.46
CA CYS A 10 6.90 7.58 5.71
C CYS A 10 5.56 7.59 6.47
N LEU A 11 5.30 6.58 7.31
CA LEU A 11 4.12 6.58 8.17
C LEU A 11 4.24 7.48 9.39
N VAL A 12 5.38 7.44 10.08
CA VAL A 12 5.60 8.27 11.26
C VAL A 12 5.72 9.76 10.87
N GLY A 13 6.15 10.05 9.64
CA GLY A 13 6.29 11.41 9.12
C GLY A 13 5.06 12.03 8.46
N GLU A 14 3.86 11.43 8.59
CA GLU A 14 2.62 11.90 7.93
C GLU A 14 2.82 12.22 6.43
N ALA A 15 3.60 11.37 5.76
CA ALA A 15 4.15 11.69 4.47
C ALA A 15 3.14 11.50 3.31
N PHE A 16 1.84 11.63 3.58
CA PHE A 16 0.75 11.47 2.61
C PHE A 16 -0.07 12.75 2.38
N ASP A 17 0.47 13.91 2.79
CA ASP A 17 0.02 15.25 2.40
C ASP A 17 -1.50 15.45 2.57
N ASP A 18 -2.15 16.24 1.71
CA ASP A 18 -3.60 16.54 1.68
C ASP A 18 -4.55 15.31 1.66
N HIS A 19 -4.03 14.09 1.49
CA HIS A 19 -4.83 12.84 1.47
C HIS A 19 -4.53 11.91 2.67
N SER A 20 -3.78 12.41 3.65
CA SER A 20 -3.46 11.67 4.89
C SER A 20 -4.70 11.21 5.65
N ASP A 21 -5.80 11.97 5.62
CA ASP A 21 -7.10 11.59 6.21
C ASP A 21 -7.67 10.27 5.64
N GLY A 22 -7.29 9.92 4.41
CA GLY A 22 -7.72 8.69 3.74
C GLY A 22 -6.91 7.45 4.13
N VAL A 23 -5.78 7.61 4.83
CA VAL A 23 -4.87 6.52 5.22
C VAL A 23 -5.13 6.10 6.65
N CYS A 24 -5.53 4.84 6.87
CA CYS A 24 -5.73 4.30 8.22
C CYS A 24 -4.40 3.92 8.89
N GLY A 25 -3.41 3.52 8.09
CA GLY A 25 -2.13 3.02 8.57
C GLY A 25 -1.46 2.10 7.57
N ALA A 26 -0.43 1.38 8.02
CA ALA A 26 0.31 0.45 7.19
C ALA A 26 0.81 -0.74 8.00
N VAL A 27 1.05 -1.82 7.26
CA VAL A 27 1.43 -3.10 7.81
C VAL A 27 2.66 -3.60 7.06
N VAL A 28 3.66 -4.00 7.84
CA VAL A 28 4.83 -4.72 7.36
C VAL A 28 4.73 -6.16 7.86
N ASN A 29 4.72 -7.11 6.93
CA ASN A 29 4.66 -8.53 7.22
C ASN A 29 6.00 -9.17 6.84
N VAL A 30 6.86 -9.37 7.84
CA VAL A 30 8.19 -9.94 7.66
C VAL A 30 8.10 -11.45 7.44
N ARG A 31 8.64 -11.97 6.33
CA ARG A 31 8.56 -13.40 5.98
C ARG A 31 9.86 -13.92 5.38
N MET A 32 10.14 -15.21 5.59
CA MET A 32 11.33 -15.87 5.04
C MET A 32 11.45 -15.79 3.50
N LYS A 33 10.33 -15.74 2.77
CA LYS A 33 10.30 -15.70 1.29
C LYS A 33 10.29 -14.29 0.70
N GLY A 34 10.40 -13.27 1.55
CA GLY A 34 10.23 -11.87 1.18
C GLY A 34 9.07 -11.28 1.95
N ASP A 35 9.35 -10.13 2.55
CA ASP A 35 8.37 -9.43 3.34
C ASP A 35 7.34 -8.74 2.43
N LYS A 36 6.18 -8.44 3.00
CA LYS A 36 5.09 -7.74 2.33
C LYS A 36 4.80 -6.44 3.05
N LEU A 37 4.68 -5.35 2.30
CA LEU A 37 4.17 -4.09 2.80
C LEU A 37 2.77 -3.84 2.27
N ALA A 38 1.95 -3.20 3.07
CA ALA A 38 0.66 -2.69 2.65
C ALA A 38 0.35 -1.38 3.37
N ILE A 39 -0.30 -0.46 2.68
CA ILE A 39 -0.98 0.70 3.26
C ILE A 39 -2.47 0.40 3.22
N TRP A 40 -3.18 0.74 4.30
CA TRP A 40 -4.63 0.62 4.41
C TRP A 40 -5.25 2.00 4.25
N THR A 41 -6.28 2.07 3.42
CA THR A 41 -7.09 3.28 3.23
C THR A 41 -8.48 3.06 3.78
N THR A 42 -9.12 4.14 4.25
CA THR A 42 -10.45 4.10 4.87
C THR A 42 -11.54 3.74 3.86
N ASP A 43 -11.44 4.33 2.66
CA ASP A 43 -12.40 4.12 1.58
C ASP A 43 -11.73 3.33 0.44
N TYR A 44 -12.34 2.21 0.07
CA TYR A 44 -11.88 1.36 -1.03
C TYR A 44 -12.49 1.76 -2.39
N GLU A 45 -13.51 2.63 -2.39
CA GLU A 45 -14.20 3.11 -3.60
C GLU A 45 -13.59 4.40 -4.14
N ASN A 46 -12.91 5.17 -3.29
CA ASN A 46 -12.21 6.40 -3.69
C ASN A 46 -10.91 6.11 -4.48
N LYS A 47 -11.10 5.73 -5.75
CA LYS A 47 -10.01 5.41 -6.69
C LYS A 47 -8.99 6.53 -6.83
N GLU A 48 -9.42 7.79 -6.79
CA GLU A 48 -8.51 8.93 -6.94
C GLU A 48 -7.54 8.99 -5.77
N ALA A 49 -8.04 8.97 -4.53
CA ALA A 49 -7.22 8.95 -3.32
C ALA A 49 -6.30 7.73 -3.27
N ILE A 50 -6.82 6.54 -3.63
CA ILE A 50 -6.05 5.29 -3.65
C ILE A 50 -4.90 5.36 -4.66
N THR A 51 -5.17 5.80 -5.89
CA THR A 51 -4.14 5.86 -6.93
C THR A 51 -3.13 6.98 -6.69
N HIS A 52 -3.56 8.11 -6.13
CA HIS A 52 -2.68 9.20 -5.71
C HIS A 52 -1.72 8.72 -4.60
N THR A 53 -2.26 8.15 -3.53
CA THR A 53 -1.49 7.59 -2.41
C THR A 53 -0.51 6.51 -2.90
N GLY A 54 -0.96 5.59 -3.75
CA GLY A 54 -0.13 4.54 -4.32
C GLY A 54 1.05 5.08 -5.14
N ARG A 55 0.82 6.12 -5.95
CA ARG A 55 1.89 6.77 -6.75
C ARG A 55 2.91 7.45 -5.84
N GLY A 56 2.45 8.25 -4.89
CA GLY A 56 3.32 8.94 -3.93
C GLY A 56 4.14 7.95 -3.11
N TRP A 57 3.54 6.84 -2.69
CA TRP A 57 4.23 5.78 -1.97
C TRP A 57 5.32 5.11 -2.83
N LYS A 58 5.01 4.80 -4.09
CA LYS A 58 5.95 4.19 -5.04
C LYS A 58 7.16 5.09 -5.31
N GLU A 59 6.91 6.39 -5.47
CA GLU A 59 7.95 7.40 -5.67
C GLU A 59 8.85 7.54 -4.44
N ARG A 60 8.27 7.66 -3.24
CA ARG A 60 9.02 7.80 -1.98
C ARG A 60 9.89 6.57 -1.66
N LEU A 61 9.38 5.37 -1.93
CA LEU A 61 10.17 4.14 -1.79
C LEU A 61 11.22 3.95 -2.90
N GLY A 62 11.21 4.79 -3.94
CA GLY A 62 12.07 4.64 -5.11
C GLY A 62 11.82 3.32 -5.83
N VAL A 63 10.58 2.84 -5.83
CA VAL A 63 10.19 1.61 -6.51
C VAL A 63 10.18 1.88 -8.02
N PRO A 64 10.88 1.07 -8.84
CA PRO A 64 10.91 1.28 -10.29
C PRO A 64 9.52 1.30 -10.90
N HIS A 65 9.27 2.18 -11.87
CA HIS A 65 7.95 2.30 -12.54
C HIS A 65 7.40 0.97 -13.07
N LYS A 66 8.28 0.06 -13.50
CA LYS A 66 7.92 -1.29 -13.99
C LYS A 66 7.30 -2.21 -12.93
N VAL A 67 7.49 -1.93 -11.65
CA VAL A 67 6.93 -2.73 -10.55
C VAL A 67 5.50 -2.26 -10.31
N ILE A 68 4.53 -3.12 -10.59
CA ILE A 68 3.11 -2.81 -10.39
C ILE A 68 2.75 -3.11 -8.93
N ILE A 69 2.18 -2.12 -8.24
CA ILE A 69 1.55 -2.31 -6.94
C ILE A 69 0.04 -2.49 -7.12
N GLY A 70 -0.54 -3.44 -6.38
CA GLY A 70 -1.96 -3.75 -6.45
C GLY A 70 -2.69 -3.28 -5.19
N TYR A 71 -3.86 -2.68 -5.38
CA TYR A 71 -4.79 -2.37 -4.29
C TYR A 71 -5.84 -3.47 -4.16
N GLN A 72 -6.13 -3.90 -2.94
CA GLN A 72 -7.06 -4.98 -2.62
C GLN A 72 -7.99 -4.51 -1.50
N SER A 73 -9.31 -4.70 -1.67
CA SER A 73 -10.26 -4.40 -0.60
C SER A 73 -10.10 -5.39 0.56
N HIS A 74 -10.42 -4.93 1.77
CA HIS A 74 -10.46 -5.81 2.94
C HIS A 74 -11.50 -6.93 2.78
N ALA A 75 -12.66 -6.62 2.20
CA ALA A 75 -13.74 -7.58 1.97
C ALA A 75 -13.32 -8.73 1.03
N ASP A 76 -12.63 -8.42 -0.07
CA ASP A 76 -12.15 -9.43 -1.03
C ASP A 76 -10.98 -10.27 -0.48
N THR A 77 -10.21 -9.69 0.45
CA THR A 77 -9.07 -10.37 1.08
C THR A 77 -9.53 -11.30 2.20
N ALA A 78 -10.55 -10.91 2.98
CA ALA A 78 -11.06 -11.69 4.10
C ALA A 78 -11.82 -12.96 3.67
N THR A 79 -12.41 -12.96 2.48
CA THR A 79 -13.32 -14.02 2.01
C THR A 79 -12.62 -15.12 1.21
N LYS A 80 -11.29 -15.11 1.07
CA LYS A 80 -10.57 -16.05 0.21
C LYS A 80 -9.70 -17.07 0.95
N SER A 81 -9.71 -18.29 0.42
CA SER A 81 -8.90 -19.43 0.87
C SER A 81 -7.58 -19.61 0.10
N GLY A 82 -7.18 -18.64 -0.75
CA GLY A 82 -6.00 -18.73 -1.63
C GLY A 82 -5.03 -17.54 -1.46
N SER A 83 -3.79 -17.69 -1.95
CA SER A 83 -2.70 -16.72 -1.72
C SER A 83 -2.78 -15.42 -2.54
N THR A 84 -3.68 -15.33 -3.54
CA THR A 84 -3.73 -14.20 -4.48
C THR A 84 -5.14 -13.61 -4.58
N THR A 85 -5.31 -12.38 -4.08
CA THR A 85 -6.54 -11.60 -4.22
C THR A 85 -6.54 -10.83 -5.56
N LYS A 86 -7.71 -10.63 -6.16
CA LYS A 86 -7.82 -9.84 -7.39
C LYS A 86 -7.58 -8.37 -7.02
N ASN A 87 -6.75 -7.67 -7.77
CA ASN A 87 -6.51 -6.25 -7.53
C ASN A 87 -7.68 -5.45 -8.08
N MET A 88 -8.24 -4.54 -7.28
CA MET A 88 -9.25 -3.59 -7.72
C MET A 88 -8.62 -2.45 -8.53
N PHE A 89 -7.44 -2.00 -8.09
CA PHE A 89 -6.66 -0.97 -8.79
C PHE A 89 -5.19 -1.38 -8.87
N VAL A 90 -4.48 -0.83 -9.85
CA VAL A 90 -3.04 -1.06 -10.08
C VAL A 90 -2.35 0.26 -10.37
N VAL A 91 -1.12 0.41 -9.87
CA VAL A 91 -0.29 1.63 -9.97
C VAL A 91 1.19 1.29 -10.24
#